data_AF-A0A6V8PZN5-F1
#
_entry.id   AF-A0A6V8PZN5-F1
#
_cell.length_a   1.000
_cell.length_b   1.000
_cell.length_c   1.000
_cell.angle_alpha   90.00
_cell.angle_beta   90.00
_cell.angle_gamma   90.00
#
_symmetry.space_group_name_H-M   'P 1'
#
loop_
_entity.id
_entity.type
_entity.pdbx_description
1 polymer ?
#
loop_
_entity_poly.entity_id
_entity_poly.type
_entity_poly.pdbx_seq_one_letter_code
_entity_poly.pdbx_strand_id
1 'polypeptide(L)'
;MKLDSLKEKNISYIVGARLKSLPAVLKKKILDPENYPELEPGYLVACFNHKGKKLVVSYSSRRAKKDEQDRIKALEKLEAKLQKSKNPKSHLSNAGYRKY
;
A
#
# COMPACT_ATOMS: atom_id res chain seq x y z
N MET A 1 -1.75 -21.95 10.42
CA MET A 1 -2.45 -22.55 9.26
C MET A 1 -1.68 -22.19 8.00
N LYS A 2 -1.16 -23.16 7.24
CA LYS A 2 -0.34 -22.90 6.03
C LYS A 2 -1.25 -22.73 4.82
N LEU A 3 -0.85 -21.85 3.89
CA LEU A 3 -1.64 -21.52 2.69
C LEU A 3 -1.86 -22.74 1.77
N ASP A 4 -0.95 -23.71 1.85
CA ASP A 4 -0.97 -24.91 1.03
C ASP A 4 -2.13 -25.84 1.42
N SER A 5 -2.49 -25.90 2.70
CA SER A 5 -3.64 -26.68 3.19
C SER A 5 -5.00 -26.15 2.71
N LEU A 6 -5.08 -24.88 2.31
CA LEU A 6 -6.30 -24.30 1.72
C LEU A 6 -6.44 -24.65 0.24
N LYS A 7 -5.31 -24.79 -0.47
CA LYS A 7 -5.30 -25.26 -1.87
C LYS A 7 -5.76 -26.71 -1.97
N GLU A 8 -5.27 -27.56 -1.08
CA GLU A 8 -5.66 -28.99 -1.02
C GLU A 8 -7.17 -29.18 -0.77
N LYS A 9 -7.79 -28.24 -0.05
CA LYS A 9 -9.23 -28.27 0.25
C LYS A 9 -10.10 -27.55 -0.78
N ASN A 10 -9.54 -27.09 -1.91
CA ASN A 10 -10.25 -26.31 -2.94
C ASN A 10 -11.04 -25.10 -2.39
N ILE A 11 -10.54 -24.47 -1.33
CA ILE A 11 -11.20 -23.30 -0.73
C ILE A 11 -10.71 -22.03 -1.44
N SER A 12 -11.64 -21.24 -1.98
CA SER A 12 -11.35 -19.93 -2.56
C SER A 12 -10.86 -18.95 -1.49
N TYR A 13 -9.74 -18.26 -1.76
CA TYR A 13 -9.19 -17.27 -0.83
C TYR A 13 -8.66 -16.05 -1.57
N ILE A 14 -8.66 -14.92 -0.86
CA ILE A 14 -8.00 -13.69 -1.27
C ILE A 14 -6.93 -13.38 -0.23
N VAL A 15 -5.73 -13.03 -0.69
CA VAL A 15 -4.62 -12.65 0.18
C VAL A 15 -4.01 -11.34 -0.26
N GLY A 16 -3.60 -10.53 0.72
CA GLY A 16 -2.86 -9.31 0.46
C GLY A 16 -1.46 -9.63 -0.06
N ALA A 17 -1.16 -9.18 -1.27
CA ALA A 17 0.19 -9.25 -1.82
C ALA A 17 1.03 -8.06 -1.33
N ARG A 18 2.27 -8.33 -0.93
CA ARG A 18 3.21 -7.27 -0.52
C ARG A 18 3.97 -6.75 -1.74
N LEU A 19 3.78 -5.48 -2.09
CA LEU A 19 4.41 -4.85 -3.26
C LEU A 19 5.94 -5.02 -3.26
N LYS A 20 6.60 -4.86 -2.10
CA LYS A 20 8.07 -4.97 -1.99
C LYS A 20 8.63 -6.35 -2.38
N SER A 21 7.86 -7.43 -2.20
CA SER A 21 8.30 -8.79 -2.52
C SER A 21 7.98 -9.21 -3.96
N LEU A 22 7.36 -8.33 -4.76
CA LEU A 22 7.06 -8.62 -6.16
C LEU A 22 8.32 -8.47 -7.05
N PRO A 23 8.40 -9.20 -8.18
CA PRO A 23 9.46 -9.05 -9.16
C PRO A 23 9.55 -7.61 -9.69
N ALA A 24 10.76 -7.15 -10.02
CA ALA A 24 10.99 -5.79 -10.51
C ALA A 24 10.17 -5.46 -11.77
N VAL A 25 10.04 -6.43 -12.70
CA VAL A 25 9.22 -6.29 -13.91
C VAL A 25 7.76 -6.02 -13.56
N LEU A 26 7.22 -6.76 -12.58
CA LEU A 26 5.82 -6.64 -12.19
C LEU A 26 5.57 -5.35 -11.40
N LYS A 27 6.55 -4.89 -10.60
CA LYS A 27 6.49 -3.57 -9.94
C LYS A 27 6.40 -2.44 -10.97
N LYS A 28 7.21 -2.48 -12.04
CA LYS A 28 7.15 -1.48 -13.12
C LYS A 28 5.77 -1.46 -13.77
N LYS A 29 5.21 -2.63 -14.09
CA LYS A 29 3.86 -2.74 -14.69
C LYS A 29 2.75 -2.21 -13.78
N ILE A 30 2.84 -2.45 -12.46
CA ILE A 30 1.89 -1.94 -11.47
C ILE A 30 1.97 -0.42 -11.31
N LEU A 31 3.17 0.15 -11.48
CA LEU A 31 3.38 1.60 -11.34
C LEU A 31 3.05 2.37 -12.61
N ASP A 32 2.83 1.67 -13.72
CA ASP A 32 2.53 2.26 -15.00
C ASP A 32 1.01 2.50 -15.12
N PRO A 33 0.58 3.78 -15.16
CA PRO A 33 -0.83 4.16 -15.14
C PRO A 33 -1.59 3.75 -16.41
N GLU A 34 -0.92 3.47 -17.53
CA GLU A 34 -1.59 3.05 -18.76
C GLU A 34 -2.27 1.68 -18.63
N ASN A 35 -1.82 0.85 -17.69
CA ASN A 35 -2.38 -0.49 -17.46
C ASN A 35 -3.72 -0.48 -16.69
N TYR A 36 -4.24 0.69 -16.34
CA TYR A 36 -5.36 0.86 -15.42
C TYR A 36 -6.59 1.44 -16.12
N PRO A 37 -7.45 0.59 -16.69
CA PRO A 37 -8.74 1.04 -17.21
C PRO A 37 -9.61 1.59 -16.07
N GLU A 38 -10.37 2.63 -16.38
CA GLU A 38 -11.37 3.20 -15.50
C GLU A 38 -12.61 2.30 -15.47
N LEU A 39 -12.97 1.84 -14.27
CA LEU A 39 -14.15 1.02 -14.04
C LEU A 39 -15.37 1.88 -13.68
N GLU A 40 -15.13 2.85 -12.80
CA GLU A 40 -16.08 3.86 -12.37
C GLU A 40 -15.33 5.19 -12.24
N PRO A 41 -16.02 6.34 -12.29
CA PRO A 41 -15.37 7.65 -12.16
C PRO A 41 -14.45 7.73 -10.93
N GLY A 42 -13.15 7.83 -11.18
CA GLY A 42 -12.13 7.90 -10.13
C GLY A 42 -11.82 6.56 -9.43
N TYR A 43 -12.18 5.43 -10.05
CA TYR A 43 -11.80 4.08 -9.64
C TYR A 43 -11.20 3.30 -10.81
N LEU A 44 -9.92 2.96 -10.70
CA LEU A 44 -9.17 2.24 -11.74
C LEU A 44 -8.77 0.85 -11.25
N VAL A 45 -8.79 -0.15 -12.12
CA VAL A 45 -8.46 -1.53 -11.74
C VAL A 45 -7.60 -2.20 -12.80
N ALA A 46 -6.51 -2.83 -12.38
CA ALA A 46 -5.66 -3.66 -13.23
C ALA A 46 -5.55 -5.09 -12.67
N CYS A 47 -5.45 -6.06 -13.58
CA CYS A 47 -5.26 -7.46 -13.24
C CYS A 47 -3.96 -7.98 -13.84
N PHE A 48 -3.12 -8.60 -13.03
CA PHE A 48 -1.86 -9.21 -13.44
C PHE A 48 -1.80 -10.66 -13.00
N ASN A 49 -1.08 -11.51 -13.75
CA ASN A 49 -0.80 -12.88 -13.31
C ASN A 49 0.54 -12.94 -12.56
N HIS A 50 0.54 -13.51 -11.36
CA HIS A 50 1.73 -13.71 -10.55
C HIS A 50 1.71 -15.08 -9.86
N LYS A 51 2.70 -15.94 -10.17
CA LYS A 51 2.86 -17.29 -9.57
C LYS A 51 1.59 -18.15 -9.64
N GLY A 52 0.92 -18.15 -10.80
CA GLY A 52 -0.33 -18.90 -11.01
C GLY A 52 -1.55 -18.34 -10.27
N LYS A 53 -1.46 -17.12 -9.72
CA LYS A 53 -2.56 -16.41 -9.07
C LYS A 53 -2.83 -15.09 -9.79
N LYS A 54 -4.08 -14.63 -9.72
CA LYS A 54 -4.45 -13.29 -10.17
C LYS A 54 -4.11 -12.28 -9.07
N LEU A 55 -3.32 -11.29 -9.43
CA LEU A 55 -3.03 -10.10 -8.64
C LEU A 55 -3.93 -8.98 -9.14
N VAL A 56 -4.88 -8.57 -8.30
CA VAL A 56 -5.77 -7.44 -8.57
C VAL A 56 -5.20 -6.22 -7.86
N VAL A 57 -5.01 -5.12 -8.60
CA VAL A 57 -4.57 -3.84 -8.06
C VAL A 57 -5.60 -2.79 -8.43
N SER A 58 -6.05 -2.02 -7.43
CA SER A 58 -6.99 -0.94 -7.66
C SER A 58 -6.47 0.38 -7.14
N TYR A 59 -6.88 1.44 -7.83
CA TYR A 59 -6.69 2.83 -7.43
C TYR A 59 -8.07 3.45 -7.17
N SER A 60 -8.17 4.23 -6.10
CA SER A 60 -9.38 4.98 -5.76
C SER A 60 -9.00 6.42 -5.44
N SER A 61 -9.55 7.36 -6.18
CA SER A 61 -9.38 8.80 -5.97
C SER A 61 -9.82 9.24 -4.57
N ARG A 62 -10.94 8.69 -4.06
CA ARG A 62 -11.44 8.94 -2.71
C ARG A 62 -10.44 8.49 -1.65
N ARG A 63 -9.82 7.32 -1.84
CA ARG A 63 -8.79 6.81 -0.92
C ARG A 63 -7.52 7.66 -0.99
N ALA A 64 -7.09 8.03 -2.20
CA ALA A 64 -5.92 8.88 -2.40
C ALA A 64 -6.05 10.23 -1.67
N LYS A 65 -7.20 10.91 -1.78
CA LYS A 65 -7.49 12.17 -1.07
C LYS A 65 -7.46 12.01 0.45
N LYS A 66 -8.02 10.91 0.97
CA LYS A 66 -7.98 10.62 2.41
C LYS A 66 -6.55 10.38 2.90
N ASP A 67 -5.80 9.54 2.19
CA ASP A 67 -4.42 9.20 2.54
C ASP A 67 -3.49 10.44 2.45
N GLU A 68 -3.77 11.39 1.55
CA GLU A 68 -3.14 12.70 1.52
C GLU A 68 -3.43 13.52 2.78
N GLN A 69 -4.70 13.67 3.16
CA GLN A 69 -5.09 14.40 4.38
C GLN A 69 -4.50 13.78 5.64
N ASP A 70 -4.45 12.45 5.72
CA ASP A 70 -3.86 11.73 6.85
C ASP A 70 -2.35 11.96 6.93
N ARG A 71 -1.65 12.05 5.78
CA ARG A 71 -0.23 12.43 5.73
C ARG A 71 0.00 13.86 6.21
N ILE A 72 -0.80 14.82 5.75
CA ILE A 72 -0.70 16.22 6.18
C ILE A 72 -0.88 16.33 7.70
N LYS A 73 -1.93 15.72 8.26
CA LYS A 73 -2.17 15.71 9.71
C LYS A 73 -1.04 15.04 10.49
N ALA A 74 -0.41 14.02 9.92
CA ALA A 74 0.74 13.36 10.55
C ALA A 74 1.96 14.28 10.60
N LEU A 75 2.21 15.06 9.54
CA LEU A 75 3.28 16.07 9.49
C LEU A 75 3.03 17.20 10.50
N GLU A 76 1.83 17.76 10.54
CA GLU A 76 1.47 18.82 11.51
C GLU A 76 1.68 18.36 12.97
N LYS A 77 1.28 17.11 13.27
CA LYS A 77 1.50 16.51 14.60
C LYS A 77 2.98 16.31 14.89
N LEU A 78 3.79 15.99 13.88
CA LEU A 78 5.23 15.83 14.02
C LEU A 78 5.89 17.18 14.29
N GLU A 79 5.54 18.22 13.54
CA GLU A 79 6.04 19.57 13.71
C GLU A 79 5.69 20.12 15.11
N ALA A 80 4.43 19.97 15.53
CA ALA A 80 4.01 20.39 16.87
C ALA A 80 4.77 19.67 17.99
N LYS A 81 5.11 18.39 17.81
CA LYS A 81 5.94 17.62 18.77
C LYS A 81 7.38 18.12 18.80
N LEU A 82 7.97 18.42 17.64
CA LEU A 82 9.34 18.93 17.54
C LEU A 82 9.46 20.29 18.26
N GLN A 83 8.52 21.21 18.02
CA GLN A 83 8.50 22.53 18.64
C GLN A 83 8.33 22.49 20.16
N LYS A 84 7.56 21.53 20.69
CA LYS A 84 7.37 21.35 22.15
C LYS A 84 8.52 20.62 22.84
N SER A 85 9.41 19.96 22.09
CA SER A 85 10.46 19.13 22.67
C SER A 85 11.73 19.95 22.97
N LYS A 86 12.19 19.91 24.23
CA LYS A 86 13.50 20.48 24.62
C LYS A 86 14.70 19.69 24.09
N ASN A 87 14.48 18.44 23.65
CA ASN A 87 15.54 17.57 23.14
C ASN A 87 15.04 16.75 21.93
N PRO A 88 15.17 17.28 20.69
CA PRO A 88 14.57 16.70 19.49
C PRO A 88 15.14 15.32 19.11
N LYS A 89 16.28 14.92 19.69
CA LYS A 89 16.93 13.62 19.46
C LYS A 89 16.18 12.42 20.05
N SER A 90 15.33 12.62 21.06
CA SER A 90 14.53 11.53 21.67
C SER A 90 13.41 11.03 20.77
N HIS A 91 13.00 11.81 19.76
CA HIS A 91 11.94 11.45 18.82
C HIS A 91 12.45 10.77 17.54
N LEU A 92 13.76 10.85 17.25
CA LEU A 92 14.41 10.20 16.11
C LEU A 92 14.57 8.67 16.27
N SER A 93 14.52 8.15 17.51
CA SER A 93 14.68 6.72 17.82
C SER A 93 13.39 5.91 17.69
N ASN A 94 12.21 6.55 17.64
CA ASN A 94 10.95 5.86 17.42
C ASN A 94 10.74 5.58 15.93
N ALA A 95 11.13 4.37 15.52
CA ALA A 95 11.11 3.82 14.16
C ALA A 95 9.76 3.86 13.40
N GLY A 96 8.70 4.45 13.98
CA GLY A 96 7.39 4.59 13.36
C GLY A 96 7.35 5.57 12.19
N TYR A 97 8.19 6.61 12.18
CA TYR A 97 8.19 7.64 11.13
C TYR A 97 8.87 7.19 9.83
N ARG A 98 9.84 6.26 9.90
CA ARG A 98 10.57 5.71 8.73
C ARG A 98 9.72 4.89 7.75
N LYS A 99 8.41 4.78 7.97
CA LYS A 99 7.49 3.95 7.16
C LYS A 99 6.71 4.74 6.11
N TYR A 100 6.78 6.06 6.12
CA TYR A 100 6.10 6.94 5.17
C TYR A 100 7.12 7.63 4.27
#